data_AF-A0A1A8Z5D1-F1
#
_entry.id   AF-A0A1A8Z5D1-F1
#
_cell.length_a   1.000
_cell.length_b   1.000
_cell.length_c   1.000
_cell.angle_alpha   90.00
_cell.angle_beta   90.00
_cell.angle_gamma   90.00
#
_symmetry.space_group_name_H-M   'P 1'
#
loop_
_entity.id
_entity.type
_entity.pdbx_description
1 polymer ?
#
loop_
_entity_poly.entity_id
_entity_poly.type
_entity_poly.pdbx_seq_one_letter_code
_entity_poly.pdbx_strand_id
1 'polypeptide(L)'
;MGALYTSAAFWEYAKAQVAYADILLAKHSELALSLCRCGRLHPCDDRQHWLRMRAHFGRFLVEQRYSSEVQQPHPPNPTRSDPSRPDDLA
;
A
#
# COMPACT_ATOMS: atom_id res chain seq x y z
N MET A 1 1.61 16.02 -6.73
CA MET A 1 2.11 15.20 -5.59
C MET A 1 1.84 13.72 -5.86
N GLY A 2 2.60 13.04 -6.73
CA GLY A 2 2.21 11.68 -7.17
C GLY A 2 3.28 10.74 -7.74
N ALA A 3 4.57 11.11 -7.75
CA ALA A 3 5.62 10.30 -8.37
C ALA A 3 6.40 9.40 -7.39
N LEU A 4 6.36 9.66 -6.08
CA LEU A 4 7.17 8.93 -5.10
C LEU A 4 6.47 7.65 -4.59
N TYR A 5 5.13 7.66 -4.53
CA TYR A 5 4.29 6.59 -3.97
C TYR A 5 4.15 5.36 -4.88
N THR A 6 4.61 5.42 -6.13
CA THR A 6 4.50 4.32 -7.10
C THR A 6 5.80 3.53 -7.26
N SER A 7 6.89 3.96 -6.63
CA SER A 7 8.19 3.30 -6.75
C SER A 7 8.24 1.98 -5.96
N ALA A 8 8.95 0.98 -6.49
CA ALA A 8 9.19 -0.28 -5.77
C ALA A 8 9.85 -0.03 -4.39
N ALA A 9 10.73 0.96 -4.30
CA ALA A 9 11.37 1.36 -3.05
C ALA A 9 10.36 1.86 -2.01
N PHE A 10 9.34 2.63 -2.43
CA PHE A 10 8.25 3.04 -1.54
C PHE A 10 7.46 1.84 -1.02
N TRP A 11 7.14 0.87 -1.89
CA TRP A 11 6.39 -0.32 -1.49
C TRP A 11 7.14 -1.17 -0.47
N GLU A 12 8.44 -1.41 -0.69
CA GLU A 12 9.26 -2.14 0.28
C GLU A 12 9.42 -1.37 1.60
N TYR A 13 9.58 -0.05 1.53
CA TYR A 13 9.58 0.80 2.71
C TYR A 13 8.26 0.72 3.48
N ALA A 14 7.12 0.79 2.79
CA ALA A 14 5.79 0.70 3.40
C ALA A 14 5.59 -0.65 4.12
N LYS A 15 6.02 -1.76 3.50
CA LYS A 15 6.01 -3.10 4.14
C LYS A 15 6.88 -3.11 5.40
N ALA A 16 8.09 -2.58 5.32
CA ALA A 16 8.99 -2.50 6.46
C ALA A 16 8.42 -1.65 7.61
N GLN A 17 7.78 -0.52 7.29
CA GLN A 17 7.12 0.34 8.28
C GLN A 17 5.96 -0.35 8.99
N VAL A 18 5.12 -1.08 8.26
CA VAL A 18 4.03 -1.86 8.86
C VAL A 18 4.58 -2.96 9.78
N ALA A 19 5.56 -3.73 9.31
CA ALA A 19 6.18 -4.79 10.10
C ALA A 19 6.86 -4.24 11.38
N TYR A 20 7.55 -3.12 11.27
CA TYR A 20 8.18 -2.47 12.41
C TYR A 20 7.15 -1.95 13.42
N ALA A 21 6.07 -1.32 12.93
CA ALA A 21 4.98 -0.87 13.77
C ALA A 21 4.30 -2.03 14.50
N ASP A 22 4.10 -3.18 13.85
CA ASP A 22 3.54 -4.38 14.48
C ASP A 22 4.42 -4.91 15.63
N ILE A 23 5.74 -4.97 15.41
CA ILE A 23 6.72 -5.37 16.44
C ILE A 23 6.66 -4.42 17.65
N LEU A 24 6.56 -3.11 17.41
CA LEU A 24 6.50 -2.12 18.49
C LEU A 24 5.15 -2.15 19.20
N LEU A 25 4.03 -2.27 18.49
CA LEU A 25 2.71 -2.39 19.10
C LEU A 25 2.60 -3.61 20.01
N ALA A 26 3.24 -4.73 19.66
CA ALA A 26 3.31 -5.91 20.53
C ALA A 26 4.02 -5.64 21.87
N LYS A 27 4.95 -4.66 21.92
CA LYS A 27 5.60 -4.21 23.15
C LYS A 27 4.76 -3.22 23.96
N HIS A 28 3.73 -2.63 23.36
CA HIS A 28 2.84 -1.64 23.97
C HIS A 28 1.45 -2.21 24.26
N SER A 29 1.39 -3.39 24.90
CA SER A 29 0.15 -3.96 25.40
C SER A 29 -0.33 -3.27 26.68
N GLU A 30 -1.64 -3.28 26.92
CA GLU A 30 -2.22 -2.93 28.22
C GLU A 30 -1.89 -4.01 29.26
N LEU A 31 -1.57 -3.57 30.47
CA LEU A 31 -1.37 -4.36 31.68
C LEU A 31 -2.45 -3.96 32.70
N ALA A 32 -2.38 -4.53 33.91
CA ALA A 32 -3.26 -4.12 35.01
C ALA A 32 -3.16 -2.61 35.29
N LEU A 33 -4.22 -2.06 35.90
CA LEU A 33 -4.32 -0.64 36.29
C LEU A 33 -4.26 0.34 35.11
N SER A 34 -4.70 -0.09 33.92
CA SER A 34 -4.70 0.74 32.70
C SER A 34 -3.33 1.31 32.37
N LEU A 35 -2.26 0.58 32.71
CA LEU A 35 -0.90 0.92 32.34
C LEU A 35 -0.51 0.20 31.06
N CYS A 36 0.25 0.88 30.22
CA CYS A 36 0.96 0.26 29.12
C CYS A 36 2.22 -0.42 29.67
N ARG A 37 2.68 -1.48 29.02
CA ARG A 37 3.94 -2.16 29.34
C ARG A 37 5.18 -1.25 29.31
N CYS A 38 5.11 -0.09 28.66
CA CYS A 38 6.16 0.95 28.73
C CYS A 38 6.13 1.80 30.02
N GLY A 39 5.20 1.54 30.95
CA GLY A 39 5.09 2.23 32.24
C GLY A 39 4.21 3.49 32.23
N ARG A 40 3.67 3.90 31.08
CA ARG A 40 2.74 5.05 30.95
C ARG A 40 1.28 4.60 30.99
N LEU A 41 0.34 5.51 31.22
CA LEU A 41 -1.10 5.20 31.06
C LEU A 41 -1.41 4.71 29.63
N HIS A 42 -2.29 3.72 29.54
CA HIS A 42 -2.73 3.14 28.28
C HIS A 42 -4.01 3.85 27.77
N PRO A 43 -4.08 4.22 26.48
CA PRO A 43 -3.05 4.08 25.46
C PRO A 43 -1.97 5.16 25.60
N CYS A 44 -0.69 4.75 25.57
CA CYS A 44 0.41 5.70 25.59
C CYS A 44 0.66 6.33 24.21
N ASP A 45 1.31 7.50 24.21
CA ASP A 45 1.60 8.26 22.97
C ASP A 45 2.35 7.45 21.92
N ASP A 46 3.33 6.65 22.35
CA ASP A 46 4.11 5.77 21.47
C ASP A 46 3.19 4.74 20.79
N ARG A 47 2.30 4.09 21.55
CA ARG A 47 1.32 3.16 20.99
C ARG A 47 0.44 3.86 19.95
N GLN A 48 -0.05 5.06 20.27
CA GLN A 48 -0.87 5.82 19.33
C GLN A 48 -0.09 6.22 18.08
N HIS A 49 1.18 6.61 18.22
CA HIS A 49 2.06 6.92 17.11
C HIS A 49 2.22 5.70 16.18
N TRP A 50 2.53 4.53 16.72
CA TRP A 50 2.70 3.30 15.91
C TRP A 50 1.40 2.83 15.29
N LEU A 51 0.25 3.01 15.96
CA LEU A 51 -1.06 2.77 15.35
C LEU A 51 -1.31 3.67 14.14
N ARG A 52 -0.99 4.97 14.23
CA ARG A 52 -1.11 5.91 13.11
C ARG A 52 -0.18 5.55 11.96
N MET A 53 1.08 5.21 12.25
CA MET A 53 2.06 4.78 11.25
C MET A 53 1.60 3.51 10.52
N ARG A 54 1.18 2.49 11.27
CA ARG A 54 0.63 1.25 10.71
C ARG A 54 -0.58 1.51 9.82
N ALA A 55 -1.52 2.34 10.28
CA ALA A 55 -2.72 2.68 9.53
C ALA A 55 -2.39 3.47 8.25
N HIS A 56 -1.41 4.37 8.30
CA HIS A 56 -0.98 5.14 7.13
C HIS A 56 -0.40 4.24 6.04
N PHE A 57 0.62 3.43 6.36
CA PHE A 57 1.26 2.56 5.37
C PHE A 57 0.39 1.37 4.95
N GLY A 58 -0.44 0.86 5.86
CA GLY A 58 -1.36 -0.25 5.58
C GLY A 58 -2.38 0.08 4.47
N ARG A 59 -2.84 1.33 4.36
CA ARG A 59 -3.76 1.74 3.28
C ARG A 59 -3.15 1.52 1.90
N PHE A 60 -1.90 1.94 1.71
CA PHE A 60 -1.21 1.74 0.44
C PHE A 60 -1.06 0.26 0.10
N LEU A 61 -0.73 -0.60 1.07
CA LEU A 61 -0.54 -2.04 0.80
C LEU A 61 -1.85 -2.74 0.37
N VAL A 62 -2.99 -2.31 0.92
CA VAL A 62 -4.31 -2.80 0.48
C VAL A 62 -4.62 -2.32 -0.93
N GLU A 63 -4.36 -1.05 -1.25
CA GLU A 63 -4.55 -0.49 -2.58
C GLU A 63 -3.65 -1.13 -3.64
N GLN A 64 -2.40 -1.45 -3.30
CA GLN A 64 -1.49 -2.19 -4.17
C GLN A 64 -2.04 -3.57 -4.49
N ARG A 65 -2.47 -4.31 -3.47
CA ARG A 65 -3.03 -5.65 -3.64
C ARG A 65 -4.26 -5.62 -4.54
N TYR A 66 -5.16 -4.68 -4.31
CA TYR A 66 -6.33 -4.49 -5.17
C TYR A 66 -5.95 -4.16 -6.62
N SER A 67 -4.99 -3.25 -6.83
CA SER A 67 -4.55 -2.87 -8.18
C SER A 67 -3.84 -4.01 -8.94
N SER A 68 -3.12 -4.87 -8.22
CA SER A 68 -2.47 -6.06 -8.81
C SER A 68 -3.47 -7.18 -9.11
N GLU A 69 -4.47 -7.39 -8.24
CA GLU A 69 -5.52 -8.40 -8.45
C GLU A 69 -6.48 -7.98 -9.57
N VAL A 70 -6.77 -6.68 -9.67
CA VAL A 70 -7.50 -6.05 -10.78
C VAL A 70 -6.50 -5.57 -11.81
N GLN A 71 -5.74 -6.50 -12.41
CA GLN A 71 -4.95 -6.20 -13.59
C GLN A 71 -5.91 -5.59 -14.64
N GLN A 72 -5.78 -4.29 -14.88
CA GLN A 72 -6.63 -3.54 -15.78
C GLN A 72 -6.69 -4.26 -17.15
N PRO A 73 -7.88 -4.48 -17.73
CA PRO A 73 -7.98 -5.03 -19.07
C PRO A 73 -7.14 -4.16 -20.00
N HIS A 74 -6.15 -4.77 -20.64
CA HIS A 74 -5.33 -4.07 -21.61
C HIS A 74 -6.26 -3.51 -22.69
N PRO A 75 -6.11 -2.24 -23.10
CA PRO A 75 -6.84 -1.77 -24.27
C PRO A 75 -6.48 -2.71 -25.42
N PRO A 76 -7.46 -3.20 -26.19
CA PRO A 76 -7.17 -4.05 -27.34
C PRO A 76 -6.20 -3.30 -28.25
N ASN A 77 -5.12 -3.98 -28.62
CA ASN A 77 -4.09 -3.47 -29.52
C ASN A 77 -4.80 -2.88 -30.76
N PRO A 78 -4.56 -1.61 -31.15
CA PRO A 78 -5.22 -1.08 -32.34
C PRO A 78 -4.81 -1.95 -33.52
N THR A 79 -5.77 -2.64 -34.12
CA THR A 79 -5.57 -3.41 -35.33
C THR A 79 -5.01 -2.44 -36.37
N ARG A 80 -3.71 -2.58 -36.66
CA ARG A 80 -3.05 -1.85 -37.75
C ARG A 80 -3.81 -2.20 -39.03
N SER A 81 -4.59 -1.25 -39.53
CA SER A 81 -5.26 -1.39 -40.81
C SER A 81 -4.20 -1.68 -41.86
N ASP A 82 -4.26 -2.88 -42.44
CA ASP A 82 -3.40 -3.34 -43.52
C ASP A 82 -3.67 -2.44 -44.75
N PRO A 83 -2.67 -1.75 -45.33
CA PRO A 83 -2.90 -0.86 -46.46
C PRO A 83 -3.00 -1.60 -47.81
N SER A 84 -3.11 -2.93 -47.81
CA SER A 84 -3.07 -3.73 -49.03
C SER A 84 -4.48 -3.99 -49.58
N ARG A 85 -5.11 -2.99 -50.19
CA ARG A 85 -6.25 -3.21 -51.10
C ARG A 85 -5.96 -2.49 -52.42
N PRO A 86 -5.78 -3.21 -53.55
CA PRO A 86 -5.75 -2.56 -54.86
C PRO A 86 -7.17 -2.08 -55.19
N ASP A 87 -7.27 -0.82 -55.60
CA ASP A 87 -8.48 -0.27 -56.22
C ASP A 87 -8.68 -0.95 -57.58
N ASP A 88 -9.55 -1.95 -57.62
CA ASP A 88 -10.17 -2.43 -58.87
C ASP A 88 -11.53 -1.74 -59.01
N LEU A 89 -11.62 -0.75 -59.92
CA LEU A 89 -12.90 -0.32 -60.49
C LEU A 89 -12.72 0.30 -61.88
N ALA A 90 -13.15 -0.51 -62.86
CA ALA A 90 -13.81 -0.24 -64.15
C ALA A 90 -13.69 1.14 -64.81
#